data_AF-A0A496P5Q2-F1
#
_entry.id   AF-A0A496P5Q2-F1
#
_cell.length_a   1.000
_cell.length_b   1.000
_cell.length_c   1.000
_cell.angle_alpha   90.00
_cell.angle_beta   90.00
_cell.angle_gamma   90.00
#
_symmetry.space_group_name_H-M   'P 1'
#
loop_
_entity.id
_entity.type
_entity.pdbx_description
1 polymer ?
#
loop_
_entity_poly.entity_id
_entity_poly.type
_entity_poly.pdbx_seq_one_letter_code
_entity_poly.pdbx_strand_id
1 'polypeptide(L)'
;MKNSILAFALLCSSMAFAQIEGKWRTIDDETKKPKSIVEIFKKSDGKYYAKVVELLIKPADPNCSSCKDDRKGKPILGMEVIRGLSKDGDEYSG
;
A
#
# COMPACT_ATOMS: atom_id res chain seq x y z
N MET A 1 35.03 33.79 37.38
CA MET A 1 33.96 33.94 36.37
C MET A 1 34.48 33.36 35.06
N LYS A 2 34.28 32.07 34.81
CA LYS A 2 34.71 31.40 33.58
C LYS A 2 33.46 30.78 32.97
N ASN A 3 33.02 31.37 31.87
CA ASN A 3 31.78 31.06 31.17
C ASN A 3 31.76 29.59 30.71
N SER A 4 30.95 28.77 31.36
CA SER A 4 30.48 27.51 30.78
C SER A 4 29.26 27.81 29.92
N ILE A 5 29.47 28.09 28.64
CA ILE A 5 28.40 27.98 27.64
C ILE A 5 28.49 26.55 27.09
N LEU A 6 27.80 25.61 27.73
CA LEU A 6 27.51 24.32 27.12
C LEU A 6 26.44 24.55 26.04
N ALA A 7 26.85 24.51 24.78
CA ALA A 7 25.93 24.48 23.65
C ALA A 7 25.23 23.11 23.61
N PHE A 8 23.98 23.06 24.06
CA PHE A 8 23.12 21.88 23.93
C PHE A 8 22.54 21.84 22.51
N ALA A 9 23.24 21.17 21.59
CA ALA A 9 22.72 20.88 20.26
C ALA A 9 21.62 19.82 20.40
N LEU A 10 20.36 20.26 20.34
CA LEU A 10 19.19 19.40 20.37
C LEU A 10 19.10 18.62 19.05
N LEU A 11 19.59 17.37 19.06
CA LEU A 11 19.37 16.39 17.99
C LEU A 11 17.89 15.97 18.00
N CYS A 12 17.06 16.67 17.25
CA CYS A 12 15.71 16.19 16.92
C CYS A 12 15.83 15.02 15.92
N SER A 13 15.95 13.79 16.43
CA SER A 13 15.80 12.58 15.63
C SER A 13 14.32 12.44 15.24
N SER A 14 13.99 12.71 13.98
CA SER A 14 12.66 12.41 13.45
C SER A 14 12.46 10.90 13.42
N MET A 15 11.58 10.39 14.28
CA MET A 15 11.18 8.99 14.25
C MET A 15 10.25 8.79 13.04
N ALA A 16 10.80 8.27 11.95
CA ALA A 16 10.03 7.91 10.77
C ALA A 16 9.37 6.55 11.03
N PHE A 17 8.04 6.54 11.11
CA PHE A 17 7.28 5.29 11.14
C PHE A 17 6.98 4.86 9.70
N ALA A 18 7.27 3.59 9.38
CA ALA A 18 6.87 3.01 8.12
C ALA A 18 5.33 2.93 8.06
N GLN A 19 4.74 3.55 7.04
CA GLN A 19 3.31 3.50 6.74
C GLN A 19 3.10 2.75 5.43
N ILE A 20 2.01 1.99 5.32
CA ILE A 20 1.73 1.18 4.12
C ILE A 20 0.83 1.93 3.13
N GLU A 21 0.15 2.97 3.58
CA GLU A 21 -0.67 3.84 2.76
C GLU A 21 0.17 4.47 1.62
N GLY A 22 -0.44 4.57 0.44
CA GLY A 22 0.19 5.16 -0.74
C GLY A 22 0.17 4.24 -1.95
N LYS A 23 0.92 4.63 -2.98
CA LYS A 23 0.96 3.93 -4.27
C LYS A 23 2.08 2.91 -4.33
N TRP A 24 1.72 1.69 -4.71
CA TRP A 24 2.60 0.55 -4.81
C TRP A 24 2.57 -0.02 -6.21
N ARG A 25 3.75 -0.32 -6.75
CA ARG A 25 3.89 -1.03 -8.02
C ARG A 25 3.86 -2.53 -7.74
N THR A 26 2.92 -3.23 -8.37
CA THR A 26 2.88 -4.70 -8.30
C THR A 26 3.77 -5.31 -9.37
N ILE A 27 4.37 -6.45 -9.03
CA ILE A 27 5.17 -7.27 -9.94
C ILE A 27 4.39 -8.54 -10.22
N ASP A 28 4.34 -8.94 -11.49
CA ASP A 28 3.73 -10.19 -11.90
C ASP A 28 4.65 -11.37 -11.55
N ASP A 29 4.13 -12.39 -10.86
CA ASP A 29 4.96 -13.48 -10.35
C ASP A 29 5.52 -14.38 -11.45
N GLU A 30 4.82 -14.51 -12.58
CA GLU A 30 5.24 -15.35 -13.71
C GLU A 30 6.27 -14.62 -14.57
N THR A 31 5.98 -13.37 -14.94
CA THR A 31 6.79 -12.60 -15.90
C THR A 31 7.86 -11.73 -15.24
N LYS A 32 7.79 -11.51 -13.92
CA LYS A 32 8.64 -10.60 -13.13
C LYS A 32 8.63 -9.13 -13.61
N LYS A 33 7.61 -8.74 -14.37
CA LYS A 33 7.45 -7.37 -14.89
C LYS A 33 6.47 -6.55 -14.03
N PRO A 34 6.61 -5.21 -14.01
CA PRO A 34 5.59 -4.33 -13.45
C PRO A 34 4.22 -4.58 -14.08
N LYS A 35 3.20 -4.82 -13.25
CA LYS A 35 1.85 -5.20 -13.72
C LYS A 35 0.84 -4.07 -13.56
N SER A 36 0.79 -3.45 -12.38
CA SER A 36 -0.17 -2.40 -12.05
C SER A 36 0.36 -1.49 -10.95
N ILE A 37 -0.29 -0.35 -10.78
CA ILE A 37 -0.19 0.46 -9.56
C ILE A 37 -1.45 0.23 -8.73
N VAL A 38 -1.26 -0.11 -7.46
CA VAL A 38 -2.32 -0.15 -6.46
C VAL A 38 -2.14 0.99 -5.47
N GLU A 39 -3.23 1.56 -4.99
CA GLU A 39 -3.22 2.54 -3.90
C GLU A 39 -3.77 1.89 -2.65
N ILE A 40 -2.94 1.83 -1.60
CA ILE A 40 -3.32 1.37 -0.27
C ILE A 40 -3.83 2.57 0.53
N PHE A 41 -4.98 2.41 1.17
CA PHE A 41 -5.62 3.45 1.97
C PHE A 41 -6.37 2.85 3.17
N LYS A 42 -6.56 3.65 4.21
CA LYS A 42 -7.31 3.30 5.41
C LYS A 42 -8.75 3.82 5.31
N LYS A 43 -9.73 2.96 5.54
CA LYS A 43 -11.15 3.36 5.60
C LYS A 43 -11.54 3.79 7.02
N SER A 44 -12.73 4.35 7.16
CA SER A 44 -13.29 4.83 8.44
C SER A 44 -13.50 3.72 9.48
N ASP A 45 -13.55 2.46 9.06
CA ASP A 45 -13.58 1.28 9.93
C ASP A 45 -12.22 0.94 10.55
N GLY A 46 -11.18 1.72 10.22
CA GLY A 46 -9.82 1.54 10.71
C GLY A 46 -9.04 0.44 10.00
N LYS A 47 -9.61 -0.20 8.96
CA LYS A 47 -8.96 -1.25 8.19
C LYS A 47 -8.34 -0.71 6.90
N TYR A 48 -7.40 -1.48 6.36
CA TYR A 48 -6.65 -1.16 5.16
C TYR A 48 -7.22 -1.87 3.94
N TYR A 49 -7.25 -1.13 2.84
CA TYR A 49 -7.78 -1.55 1.55
C TYR A 49 -6.80 -1.16 0.46
N ALA A 50 -6.86 -1.82 -0.69
CA ALA A 50 -6.09 -1.40 -1.85
C ALA A 50 -6.91 -1.47 -3.12
N LYS A 51 -6.80 -0.44 -3.96
CA LYS A 51 -7.50 -0.33 -5.25
C LYS A 51 -6.50 -0.28 -6.39
N VAL A 52 -6.79 -0.96 -7.50
CA VAL A 52 -6.00 -0.81 -8.73
C VAL A 52 -6.28 0.56 -9.33
N VAL A 53 -5.26 1.43 -9.39
CA VAL A 53 -5.39 2.79 -9.94
C VAL A 53 -4.81 2.92 -11.34
N GLU A 54 -3.93 2.00 -11.75
CA GLU A 54 -3.31 1.99 -13.06
C GLU A 54 -2.91 0.58 -13.49
N LEU A 55 -3.05 0.26 -14.78
CA LEU A 55 -2.53 -0.97 -15.38
C LEU A 55 -1.31 -0.61 -16.23
N LEU A 56 -0.15 -1.18 -15.88
CA LEU A 56 1.12 -0.91 -16.57
C LEU A 56 1.34 -1.82 -17.79
N ILE A 57 0.60 -2.93 -17.82
CA ILE A 57 0.53 -3.83 -18.96
C ILE A 57 -0.93 -3.99 -19.39
N LYS A 58 -1.15 -4.15 -20.69
CA LYS A 58 -2.48 -4.46 -21.20
C LYS A 58 -2.85 -5.89 -20.79
N PRO A 59 -3.88 -6.11 -19.96
CA PRO A 59 -4.28 -7.45 -19.60
C PRO A 59 -4.96 -8.14 -20.79
N ALA A 60 -4.88 -9.47 -20.83
CA ALA A 60 -5.63 -10.25 -21.81
C ALA A 60 -7.15 -10.12 -21.62
N ASP A 61 -7.59 -10.05 -20.34
CA ASP A 61 -8.97 -9.80 -19.94
C ASP A 61 -9.03 -8.51 -19.10
N PRO A 62 -9.79 -7.48 -19.50
CA PRO A 62 -9.94 -6.26 -18.71
C PRO A 62 -10.76 -6.48 -17.42
N ASN A 63 -11.47 -7.61 -17.31
CA ASN A 63 -12.28 -7.97 -16.16
C ASN A 63 -11.62 -9.11 -15.35
N CYS A 64 -11.96 -9.22 -14.06
CA CYS A 64 -11.45 -10.31 -13.23
C CYS A 64 -12.23 -11.60 -13.50
N SER A 65 -11.75 -12.44 -14.41
CA SER A 65 -12.31 -13.77 -14.67
C SER A 65 -11.88 -14.83 -13.64
N SER A 66 -10.71 -14.64 -13.01
CA SER A 66 -10.16 -15.55 -11.98
C SER A 66 -10.74 -15.35 -10.58
N CYS A 67 -11.41 -14.22 -10.34
CA CYS A 67 -12.07 -13.93 -9.06
C CYS A 67 -13.21 -14.93 -8.80
N LYS A 68 -13.30 -15.43 -7.57
CA LYS A 68 -14.35 -16.37 -7.12
C LYS A 68 -15.47 -15.69 -6.32
N ASP A 69 -15.35 -14.38 -6.10
CA ASP A 69 -16.21 -13.56 -5.25
C ASP A 69 -17.00 -12.51 -6.07
N ASP A 70 -17.49 -11.47 -5.39
CA ASP A 70 -18.24 -10.33 -5.94
C ASP A 70 -17.49 -9.55 -7.04
N ARG A 71 -16.18 -9.76 -7.18
CA ARG A 71 -15.34 -9.14 -8.21
C ARG A 71 -15.37 -9.89 -9.54
N LYS A 72 -15.94 -11.10 -9.60
CA LYS A 72 -15.99 -11.89 -10.82
C LYS A 72 -16.69 -11.13 -11.95
N GLY A 73 -16.01 -11.02 -13.09
CA GLY A 73 -16.52 -10.31 -14.27
C GLY A 73 -16.56 -8.78 -14.13
N LYS A 74 -15.99 -8.21 -13.06
CA LYS A 74 -15.88 -6.75 -12.89
C LYS A 74 -14.54 -6.24 -13.44
N PRO A 75 -14.47 -4.98 -13.91
CA PRO A 75 -13.23 -4.37 -14.39
C PRO A 75 -12.11 -4.42 -13.34
N ILE A 76 -10.90 -4.81 -13.76
CA ILE A 76 -9.72 -4.83 -12.88
C ILE A 76 -9.33 -3.41 -12.49
N LEU A 77 -9.39 -2.46 -13.44
CA LEU A 77 -9.14 -1.06 -13.13
C LEU A 77 -10.21 -0.54 -12.17
N GLY A 78 -9.76 -0.02 -11.04
CA GLY A 78 -10.63 0.43 -9.96
C GLY A 78 -11.14 -0.67 -9.03
N MET A 79 -10.71 -1.91 -9.22
CA MET A 79 -11.08 -3.01 -8.32
C MET A 79 -10.37 -2.90 -6.98
N GLU A 80 -11.11 -3.11 -5.88
CA GLU A 80 -10.51 -3.34 -4.56
C GLU A 80 -9.93 -4.76 -4.49
N VAL A 81 -8.61 -4.86 -4.45
CA VAL A 81 -7.85 -6.12 -4.47
C VAL A 81 -7.39 -6.56 -3.09
N ILE A 82 -7.17 -5.62 -2.18
CA ILE A 82 -6.96 -5.86 -0.75
C ILE A 82 -8.17 -5.30 0.01
N ARG A 83 -8.75 -6.10 0.91
CA ARG A 83 -9.97 -5.74 1.63
C ARG A 83 -9.86 -6.13 3.09
N GLY A 84 -9.86 -5.15 3.98
CA GLY A 84 -10.07 -5.39 5.41
C GLY A 84 -8.84 -5.83 6.20
N LEU A 85 -7.62 -5.49 5.76
CA LEU A 85 -6.43 -5.79 6.54
C LEU A 85 -6.38 -4.95 7.83
N SER A 86 -5.90 -5.56 8.90
CA SER A 86 -5.63 -4.96 10.20
C SER A 86 -4.15 -5.06 10.50
N LYS A 87 -3.59 -4.07 11.21
CA LYS A 87 -2.18 -4.09 11.62
C LYS A 87 -2.03 -4.93 12.89
N ASP A 88 -1.11 -5.90 12.87
CA ASP A 88 -0.73 -6.72 14.02
C ASP A 88 0.80 -6.67 14.19
N GLY A 89 1.26 -5.85 15.13
CA GLY A 89 2.68 -5.54 15.27
C GLY A 89 3.27 -4.95 13.99
N ASP A 90 4.19 -5.68 13.36
CA ASP A 90 4.84 -5.33 12.10
C ASP A 90 4.19 -5.99 10.87
N GLU A 91 3.10 -6.75 11.06
CA GLU A 91 2.38 -7.47 10.02
C GLU A 91 0.99 -6.89 9.75
N TYR A 92 0.40 -7.26 8.62
CA TYR A 92 -0.97 -6.91 8.26
C TYR A 92 -1.74 -8.16 7.83
N SER A 93 -2.89 -8.42 8.44
CA SER A 93 -3.70 -9.63 8.22
C SER A 93 -5.20 -9.32 8.21
N GLY A 94 -6.01 -10.14 7.55
CA GLY A 94 -7.46 -9.95 7.43
C GLY A 94 -8.14 -10.95 6.51
#